data_AF-Q1N5Z3-F1
#
_entry.id   AF-Q1N5Z3-F1
#
_cell.length_a   1.000
_cell.length_b   1.000
_cell.length_c   1.000
_cell.angle_alpha   90.00
_cell.angle_beta   90.00
_cell.angle_gamma   90.00
#
_symmetry.space_group_name_H-M   'P 1'
#
loop_
_entity.id
_entity.type
_entity.pdbx_description
1 polymer ?
#
loop_
_entity_poly.entity_id
_entity_poly.type
_entity_poly.pdbx_seq_one_letter_code
_entity_poly.pdbx_strand_id
1 'polypeptide(L)'
;MLNKFFRFFRLIPAEYFWQEAMICSSKGMKEKALKYLDKSLYFSKSKSINFLLLEAQVLLSKSDFEKIKQLSLLALDKINKSKVLNKSEKVYLSLYATDLINLAIIHGDFNEELLPRLKDFDSRDVDDRYFKYFPLLDRDKDDM
;
A
#
# COMPACT_ATOMS: atom_id res chain seq x y z
N MET A 1 -28.82 -12.33 14.47
CA MET A 1 -28.71 -12.61 13.01
C MET A 1 -28.60 -11.34 12.15
N LEU A 2 -29.21 -10.20 12.53
CA LEU A 2 -29.13 -8.92 11.79
C LEU A 2 -27.69 -8.41 11.52
N ASN A 3 -26.79 -8.56 12.50
CA ASN A 3 -25.44 -7.96 12.44
C ASN A 3 -24.53 -8.54 11.35
N LYS A 4 -24.79 -9.78 10.88
CA LYS A 4 -24.03 -10.38 9.77
C LYS A 4 -24.52 -9.84 8.42
N PHE A 5 -25.83 -9.67 8.23
CA PHE A 5 -26.42 -9.13 7.00
C PHE A 5 -25.95 -7.71 6.69
N PHE A 6 -25.94 -6.81 7.67
CA PHE A 6 -25.43 -5.44 7.48
C PHE A 6 -23.94 -5.37 7.16
N ARG A 7 -23.16 -6.37 7.57
CA ARG A 7 -21.74 -6.46 7.27
C ARG A 7 -21.51 -6.80 5.79
N PHE A 8 -22.32 -7.69 5.21
CA PHE A 8 -22.28 -8.00 3.78
C PHE A 8 -22.61 -6.80 2.88
N PHE A 9 -23.64 -6.01 3.24
CA PHE A 9 -24.01 -4.80 2.48
C PHE A 9 -22.90 -3.73 2.43
N ARG A 10 -21.96 -3.75 3.37
CA ARG A 10 -20.82 -2.82 3.38
C ARG A 10 -19.58 -3.40 2.70
N LEU A 11 -19.35 -4.70 2.82
CA LEU A 11 -18.16 -5.34 2.28
C LEU A 11 -18.19 -5.43 0.75
N ILE A 12 -19.34 -5.69 0.14
CA ILE A 12 -19.46 -5.80 -1.32
C ILE A 12 -19.12 -4.46 -2.01
N PRO A 13 -19.71 -3.31 -1.60
CA PRO A 13 -19.33 -2.02 -2.18
C PRO A 13 -17.87 -1.65 -1.89
N ALA A 14 -17.35 -1.95 -0.69
CA ALA A 14 -15.95 -1.68 -0.36
C ALA A 14 -15.00 -2.40 -1.33
N GLU A 15 -15.22 -3.69 -1.54
CA GLU A 15 -14.41 -4.51 -2.45
C GLU A 15 -14.52 -4.04 -3.91
N TYR A 16 -15.72 -3.68 -4.36
CA TYR A 16 -15.91 -3.10 -5.70
C TYR A 16 -15.07 -1.83 -5.90
N PHE A 17 -15.17 -0.86 -4.98
CA PHE A 17 -14.42 0.39 -5.10
C PHE A 17 -12.91 0.18 -4.93
N TRP A 18 -12.49 -0.78 -4.12
CA TRP A 18 -11.10 -1.19 -4.02
C TRP A 18 -10.55 -1.72 -5.36
N GLN A 19 -11.29 -2.60 -6.03
CA GLN A 19 -10.91 -3.12 -7.35
C GLN A 19 -10.83 -2.03 -8.41
N GLU A 20 -11.82 -1.13 -8.44
CA GLU A 20 -11.82 0.03 -9.34
C GLU A 20 -10.63 0.98 -9.08
N ALA A 21 -10.24 1.16 -7.81
CA ALA A 21 -9.06 1.94 -7.45
C ALA A 21 -7.77 1.33 -8.00
N MET A 22 -7.60 0.01 -7.87
CA MET A 22 -6.44 -0.72 -8.42
C MET A 22 -6.39 -0.59 -9.96
N ILE A 23 -7.53 -0.79 -10.64
CA ILE A 23 -7.63 -0.67 -12.10
C ILE A 23 -7.25 0.76 -12.53
N CYS A 24 -7.83 1.78 -11.89
CA CYS A 24 -7.50 3.17 -12.18
C CYS A 24 -6.02 3.49 -11.95
N SER A 25 -5.44 3.01 -10.83
CA SER A 25 -4.02 3.22 -10.51
C SER A 25 -3.11 2.62 -11.58
N SER A 26 -3.39 1.39 -12.02
CA SER A 26 -2.64 0.68 -13.06
C SER A 26 -2.69 1.35 -14.43
N LYS A 27 -3.79 2.06 -14.73
CA LYS A 27 -3.97 2.85 -15.96
C LYS A 27 -3.41 4.28 -15.85
N GLY A 28 -2.73 4.62 -14.77
CA GLY A 28 -2.21 5.98 -14.53
C GLY A 28 -3.28 7.01 -14.18
N MET A 29 -4.53 6.59 -13.95
CA MET A 29 -5.66 7.49 -13.64
C MET A 29 -5.69 7.85 -12.14
N LYS A 30 -4.65 8.52 -11.66
CA LYS A 30 -4.36 8.68 -10.22
C LYS A 30 -5.46 9.40 -9.44
N GLU A 31 -6.05 10.46 -9.98
CA GLU A 31 -7.17 11.15 -9.32
C GLU A 31 -8.42 10.28 -9.17
N LYS A 32 -8.75 9.48 -10.20
CA LYS A 32 -9.89 8.55 -10.11
C LYS A 32 -9.61 7.44 -9.11
N ALA A 33 -8.37 6.95 -9.05
CA ALA A 33 -7.95 5.97 -8.06
C ALA A 33 -8.16 6.48 -6.63
N LEU A 34 -7.77 7.72 -6.32
CA LEU A 34 -8.02 8.34 -5.00
C LEU A 34 -9.51 8.45 -4.68
N LYS A 35 -10.34 8.91 -5.63
CA LYS A 35 -11.80 8.97 -5.44
C LYS A 35 -12.41 7.60 -5.12
N TYR A 36 -11.91 6.54 -5.74
CA TYR A 36 -12.36 5.18 -5.45
C TYR A 36 -11.84 4.65 -4.12
N LEU A 37 -10.60 5.00 -3.72
CA LEU A 37 -10.09 4.71 -2.38
C LEU A 37 -10.96 5.37 -1.30
N ASP A 38 -11.33 6.65 -1.45
CA ASP A 38 -12.20 7.34 -0.50
C ASP A 38 -13.57 6.65 -0.37
N LYS A 39 -14.16 6.23 -1.50
CA LYS A 39 -15.41 5.46 -1.49
C LYS A 39 -15.23 4.10 -0.82
N SER A 40 -14.15 3.38 -1.13
CA SER A 40 -13.84 2.10 -0.47
C SER A 40 -13.72 2.28 1.05
N LEU A 41 -13.03 3.32 1.51
CA LEU A 41 -12.85 3.62 2.93
C LEU A 41 -14.17 3.95 3.63
N TYR A 42 -15.06 4.68 2.97
CA TYR A 42 -16.40 4.98 3.49
C TYR A 42 -17.15 3.69 3.88
N PHE A 43 -17.05 2.65 3.06
CA PHE A 43 -17.71 1.37 3.32
C PHE A 43 -16.91 0.44 4.24
N SER A 44 -15.59 0.35 4.09
CA SER A 44 -14.72 -0.54 4.87
C SER A 44 -14.50 -0.05 6.31
N LYS A 45 -14.63 1.26 6.56
CA LYS A 45 -14.38 1.98 7.82
C LYS A 45 -12.96 1.83 8.38
N SER A 46 -12.06 1.21 7.64
CA SER A 46 -10.67 1.01 8.08
C SER A 46 -9.75 0.83 6.89
N LYS A 47 -8.53 1.35 7.02
CA LYS A 47 -7.48 1.15 6.03
C LYS A 47 -6.76 -0.19 6.30
N SER A 48 -6.85 -1.11 5.34
CA SER A 48 -6.05 -2.33 5.31
C SER A 48 -4.60 -2.01 4.92
N ILE A 49 -3.69 -2.99 5.03
CA ILE A 49 -2.30 -2.85 4.57
C ILE A 49 -2.28 -2.46 3.08
N ASN A 50 -2.97 -3.24 2.25
CA ASN A 50 -3.08 -3.00 0.81
C ASN A 50 -3.65 -1.61 0.48
N PHE A 51 -4.64 -1.15 1.25
CA PHE A 51 -5.22 0.18 1.08
C PHE A 51 -4.18 1.28 1.31
N LEU A 52 -3.44 1.19 2.43
CA LEU A 52 -2.42 2.18 2.78
C LEU A 52 -1.33 2.24 1.72
N LEU A 53 -0.85 1.08 1.29
CA LEU A 53 0.21 0.96 0.28
C LEU A 53 -0.24 1.49 -1.09
N LEU A 54 -1.47 1.19 -1.52
CA LEU A 54 -2.00 1.71 -2.78
C LEU A 54 -2.23 3.22 -2.73
N GLU A 55 -2.76 3.74 -1.61
CA GLU A 55 -2.96 5.19 -1.44
C GLU A 55 -1.62 5.93 -1.48
N ALA A 56 -0.62 5.44 -0.74
CA ALA A 56 0.73 6.00 -0.75
C ALA A 56 1.34 5.98 -2.16
N GLN A 57 1.24 4.86 -2.88
CA GLN A 57 1.72 4.76 -4.27
C GLN A 57 1.02 5.75 -5.20
N VAL A 58 -0.30 5.91 -5.09
CA VAL A 58 -1.06 6.85 -5.93
C VAL A 58 -0.68 8.31 -5.63
N LEU A 59 -0.35 8.62 -4.37
CA LEU A 59 0.07 9.96 -3.95
C LEU A 59 1.45 10.35 -4.47
N LEU A 60 2.29 9.42 -4.94
CA LEU A 60 3.57 9.75 -5.60
C LEU A 60 3.38 10.74 -6.76
N SER A 61 2.28 10.63 -7.52
CA SER A 61 2.00 11.55 -8.64
C SER A 61 1.60 12.96 -8.19
N LYS A 62 1.36 13.16 -6.90
CA LYS A 62 0.97 14.44 -6.29
C LYS A 62 2.10 15.05 -5.46
N SER A 63 3.24 14.37 -5.34
CA SER A 63 4.38 14.81 -4.54
C SER A 63 4.04 15.12 -3.08
N ASP A 64 3.02 14.46 -2.52
CA ASP A 64 2.61 14.60 -1.11
C ASP A 64 3.46 13.66 -0.23
N PHE A 65 4.77 13.92 -0.19
CA PHE A 65 5.77 13.01 0.40
C PHE A 65 5.55 12.79 1.90
N GLU A 66 5.11 13.81 2.63
CA GLU A 66 4.77 13.70 4.06
C GLU A 66 3.67 12.65 4.27
N LYS A 67 2.58 12.73 3.49
CA LYS A 67 1.49 11.78 3.60
C LYS A 67 1.88 10.37 3.13
N ILE A 68 2.70 10.26 2.09
CA ILE A 68 3.24 8.97 1.61
C ILE A 68 4.01 8.28 2.74
N LYS A 69 4.91 9.00 3.41
CA LYS A 69 5.70 8.51 4.53
C LYS A 69 4.80 8.05 5.69
N GLN A 70 3.84 8.89 6.10
CA GLN A 70 2.91 8.55 7.18
C GLN A 70 2.08 7.30 6.90
N LEU A 71 1.52 7.17 5.69
CA LEU A 71 0.74 6.01 5.29
C LEU A 71 1.59 4.74 5.22
N SER A 72 2.82 4.85 4.75
CA SER A 72 3.74 3.72 4.61
C SER A 72 4.25 3.24 5.97
N LEU A 73 4.55 4.15 6.90
CA LEU A 73 4.86 3.80 8.30
C LEU A 73 3.69 3.08 8.99
N LEU A 74 2.46 3.55 8.77
CA LEU A 74 1.27 2.89 9.30
C LEU A 74 1.06 1.51 8.67
N ALA A 75 1.38 1.34 7.39
CA ALA A 75 1.34 0.03 6.73
C ALA A 75 2.37 -0.91 7.35
N LEU A 76 3.61 -0.45 7.58
CA LEU A 76 4.68 -1.21 8.19
C LEU A 76 4.32 -1.70 9.60
N ASP A 77 3.74 -0.82 10.43
CA ASP A 77 3.24 -1.19 11.76
C ASP A 77 2.17 -2.30 11.69
N LYS A 78 1.22 -2.19 10.74
CA LYS A 78 0.18 -3.20 10.53
C LYS A 78 0.74 -4.51 9.99
N ILE A 79 1.73 -4.48 9.11
CA ILE A 79 2.41 -5.68 8.59
C ILE A 79 3.07 -6.44 9.73
N ASN A 80 3.83 -5.74 10.58
CA ASN A 80 4.51 -6.32 11.74
C ASN A 80 3.52 -6.99 12.70
N LYS A 81 2.38 -6.34 12.96
CA LYS A 81 1.31 -6.84 13.85
C LYS A 81 0.40 -7.89 13.19
N SER A 82 0.49 -8.09 11.87
CA SER A 82 -0.40 -9.00 11.15
C SER A 82 -0.21 -10.45 11.60
N LYS A 83 -1.31 -11.17 11.85
CA LYS A 83 -1.32 -12.62 12.11
C LYS A 83 -1.74 -13.44 10.89
N VAL A 84 -2.16 -12.77 9.82
CA VAL A 84 -2.68 -13.41 8.60
C VAL A 84 -1.63 -13.50 7.49
N LEU A 85 -0.63 -12.62 7.52
CA LEU A 85 0.47 -12.65 6.55
C LEU A 85 1.51 -13.68 6.99
N ASN A 86 1.97 -14.48 6.03
CA ASN A 86 3.10 -15.37 6.23
C ASN A 86 4.43 -14.59 6.30
N LYS A 87 5.53 -15.26 6.63
CA LYS A 87 6.85 -14.61 6.79
C LYS A 87 7.30 -13.90 5.50
N SER A 88 7.20 -14.58 4.36
CA SER A 88 7.64 -14.04 3.06
C SER A 88 6.79 -12.85 2.62
N GLU A 89 5.46 -12.92 2.79
CA GLU A 89 4.55 -11.80 2.52
C GLU A 89 4.85 -10.58 3.39
N LYS A 90 5.15 -10.80 4.69
CA LYS A 90 5.54 -9.71 5.58
C LYS A 90 6.80 -9.03 5.08
N VAL A 91 7.84 -9.79 4.75
CA VAL A 91 9.10 -9.21 4.24
C VAL A 91 8.86 -8.46 2.94
N TYR A 92 8.12 -9.04 1.99
CA TYR A 92 7.83 -8.41 0.71
C TYR A 92 7.07 -7.08 0.86
N LEU A 93 5.97 -7.07 1.61
CA LEU A 93 5.17 -5.86 1.82
C LEU A 93 5.92 -4.83 2.66
N SER A 94 6.73 -5.27 3.63
CA SER A 94 7.61 -4.37 4.40
C SER A 94 8.66 -3.72 3.50
N LEU A 95 9.26 -4.48 2.59
CA LEU A 95 10.22 -3.94 1.62
C LEU A 95 9.58 -2.86 0.75
N TYR A 96 8.39 -3.13 0.20
CA TYR A 96 7.65 -2.14 -0.59
C TYR A 96 7.29 -0.89 0.23
N ALA A 97 6.85 -1.06 1.48
CA ALA A 97 6.58 0.08 2.39
C ALA A 97 7.86 0.90 2.68
N THR A 98 8.98 0.22 2.92
CA THR A 98 10.29 0.86 3.12
C THR A 98 10.72 1.66 1.89
N ASP A 99 10.51 1.12 0.68
CA ASP A 99 10.85 1.84 -0.54
C ASP A 99 10.03 3.14 -0.69
N LEU A 100 8.73 3.10 -0.37
CA LEU A 100 7.89 4.30 -0.36
C LEU A 100 8.35 5.33 0.70
N ILE A 101 8.80 4.88 1.87
CA ILE A 101 9.32 5.78 2.91
C ILE A 101 10.62 6.42 2.44
N ASN A 102 11.56 5.63 1.93
CA ASN A 102 12.85 6.15 1.47
C ASN A 102 12.67 7.13 0.30
N LEU A 103 11.77 6.86 -0.64
CA LEU A 103 11.43 7.82 -1.70
C LEU A 103 10.84 9.11 -1.14
N ALA A 104 9.98 9.02 -0.13
CA ALA A 104 9.43 10.20 0.51
C ALA A 104 10.52 11.00 1.24
N ILE A 105 11.52 10.36 1.85
CA ILE A 105 12.67 11.03 2.46
C ILE A 105 13.52 11.75 1.41
N ILE A 106 13.89 11.05 0.35
CA ILE A 106 14.74 11.59 -0.73
C ILE A 106 14.06 12.77 -1.43
N HIS A 107 12.80 12.60 -1.85
CA HIS A 107 12.12 13.63 -2.64
C HIS A 107 11.39 14.68 -1.79
N GLY A 108 11.11 14.38 -0.53
CA GLY A 108 10.56 15.33 0.44
C GLY A 108 11.61 16.20 1.11
N ASP A 109 12.90 15.97 0.83
CA ASP A 109 14.04 16.64 1.48
C ASP A 109 13.95 16.56 3.03
N PHE A 110 13.53 15.39 3.53
CA PHE A 110 13.52 15.13 4.96
C PHE A 110 14.96 14.87 5.39
N ASN A 111 15.48 15.65 6.34
CA ASN A 111 16.80 15.43 6.94
C ASN A 111 16.77 14.23 7.91
N GLU A 112 16.50 13.04 7.36
CA GLU A 112 16.33 11.78 8.08
C GLU A 112 17.13 10.67 7.39
N GLU A 113 17.60 9.70 8.16
CA GLU A 113 18.31 8.54 7.62
C GLU A 113 17.34 7.60 6.89
N LEU A 114 17.82 7.00 5.80
CA LEU A 114 17.06 6.00 5.06
C LEU A 114 16.88 4.72 5.88
N LEU A 115 15.69 4.14 5.79
CA LEU A 115 15.39 2.88 6.46
C LEU A 115 16.09 1.70 5.77
N PRO A 116 16.59 0.71 6.53
CA PRO A 116 17.23 -0.48 5.98
C PRO A 116 16.22 -1.34 5.20
N ARG A 117 16.66 -1.84 4.05
CA ARG A 117 15.87 -2.71 3.17
C ARG A 117 16.09 -4.19 3.54
N LEU A 118 15.04 -4.89 3.96
CA LEU A 118 15.05 -6.33 4.21
C LEU A 118 14.99 -7.10 2.88
N LYS A 119 15.87 -8.08 2.64
CA LYS A 119 15.98 -8.76 1.33
C LYS A 119 15.71 -10.26 1.36
N ASP A 120 15.67 -10.88 2.53
CA ASP A 120 15.60 -12.35 2.63
C ASP A 120 14.15 -12.84 2.72
N PHE A 121 13.60 -13.26 1.58
CA PHE A 121 12.30 -13.95 1.50
C PHE A 121 12.26 -14.93 0.33
N ASP A 122 11.42 -15.97 0.46
CA ASP A 122 11.12 -16.88 -0.65
C ASP A 122 9.97 -16.30 -1.47
N SER A 123 10.25 -15.90 -2.72
CA SER A 123 9.24 -15.31 -3.61
C SER A 123 8.12 -16.28 -3.96
N ARG A 124 8.32 -17.60 -3.84
CA ARG A 124 7.30 -18.62 -4.11
C ARG A 124 6.20 -18.65 -3.05
N ASP A 125 6.50 -18.12 -1.86
CA ASP A 125 5.56 -18.02 -0.74
C ASP A 125 4.84 -16.66 -0.68
N VAL A 126 5.02 -15.82 -1.70
CA VAL A 126 4.36 -14.51 -1.80
C VAL A 126 3.23 -14.62 -2.82
N ASP A 127 2.04 -14.16 -2.46
CA ASP A 127 0.89 -14.11 -3.38
C ASP A 127 1.21 -13.28 -4.63
N ASP A 128 1.02 -13.86 -5.81
CA ASP A 128 1.34 -13.24 -7.10
C ASP A 128 0.69 -11.86 -7.30
N ARG A 129 -0.47 -11.64 -6.66
CA ARG A 129 -1.17 -10.36 -6.71
C ARG A 129 -0.35 -9.23 -6.12
N TYR A 130 0.53 -9.50 -5.15
CA TYR A 130 1.41 -8.48 -4.58
C TYR A 130 2.46 -8.00 -5.56
N PHE A 131 3.05 -8.87 -6.38
CA PHE A 131 3.97 -8.44 -7.45
C PHE A 131 3.25 -7.56 -8.48
N LYS A 132 1.97 -7.86 -8.77
CA LYS A 132 1.17 -7.09 -9.73
C LYS A 132 0.79 -5.70 -9.21
N TYR A 133 0.38 -5.60 -7.95
CA TYR A 133 -0.20 -4.36 -7.40
C TYR A 133 0.81 -3.49 -6.66
N PHE A 134 1.85 -4.10 -6.10
CA PHE A 134 2.91 -3.44 -5.34
C PHE A 134 4.28 -3.82 -5.91
N PRO A 135 4.55 -3.48 -7.18
CA PRO A 135 5.84 -3.80 -7.79
C PRO A 135 6.95 -3.06 -7.06
N LEU A 136 7.99 -3.78 -6.65
CA LEU A 136 9.19 -3.16 -6.06
C LEU A 136 9.74 -2.11 -7.01
N LEU A 137 10.13 -0.97 -6.45
CA LEU A 137 10.54 0.20 -7.22
C LEU A 137 11.98 -0.01 -7.73
N ASP A 138 12.27 0.50 -8.94
CA ASP A 138 13.55 0.25 -9.63
C ASP A 138 14.73 0.71 -8.77
N ARG A 139 15.68 -0.20 -8.57
CA ARG A 139 16.75 -0.12 -7.57
C ARG A 139 18.00 0.62 -8.07
N ASP A 140 18.10 0.83 -9.38
CA ASP A 140 19.37 1.11 -10.07
C ASP A 140 19.53 2.58 -10.50
N LYS A 141 18.64 3.49 -10.06
CA LYS A 141 18.72 4.92 -10.43
C LYS A 141 19.14 5.85 -9.29
N ASP A 142 19.19 5.37 -8.06
CA ASP A 142 19.54 6.18 -6.89
C ASP A 142 20.98 5.92 -6.38
N ASP A 143 21.71 4.98 -7.00
CA ASP A 143 23.12 4.65 -6.70
C ASP A 143 24.11 5.27 -7.75
N MET A 144 23.67 6.22 -8.59
CA MET A 144 24.53 6.97 -9.54
C MET A 144 24.60 8.46 -9.25
#